data_AF-A0A1Z4JRH7-F1
#
_entry.id   AF-A0A1Z4JRH7-F1
#
_cell.length_a   1.000
_cell.length_b   1.000
_cell.length_c   1.000
_cell.angle_alpha   90.00
_cell.angle_beta   90.00
_cell.angle_gamma   90.00
#
_symmetry.space_group_name_H-M   'P 1'
#
loop_
_entity.id
_entity.type
_entity.pdbx_description
1 polymer ?
#
loop_
_entity_poly.entity_id
_entity_poly.type
_entity_poly.pdbx_seq_one_letter_code
_entity_poly.pdbx_strand_id
1 'polypeptide(L)' 'MSAKNRSDGLPATLTWRGQVYDVPALFQLNRWMMDGECETPEGEIVEPDHEDSWLSLLMFI' A
#
# COMPACT_ATOMS: atom_id res chain seq x y z
N MET A 1 -12.35 12.79 -9.26
CA MET A 1 -12.83 12.64 -7.87
C MET A 1 -11.59 12.62 -6.98
N SER A 2 -11.42 13.61 -6.11
CA SER A 2 -10.27 13.67 -5.20
C SER A 2 -10.53 12.64 -4.09
N ALA A 3 -9.72 11.58 -4.02
CA ALA A 3 -9.78 10.64 -2.91
C ALA A 3 -9.61 11.43 -1.61
N LYS A 4 -10.57 11.32 -0.68
CA LYS A 4 -10.42 11.95 0.63
C LYS A 4 -9.24 11.28 1.32
N ASN A 5 -8.18 12.05 1.56
CA ASN A 5 -7.07 11.58 2.38
C ASN A 5 -7.59 11.32 3.81
N ARG A 6 -7.13 10.21 4.39
CA ARG A 6 -7.35 9.84 5.78
C ARG A 6 -6.60 10.80 6.71
N SER A 7 -6.86 10.72 8.01
CA SER A 7 -6.17 11.54 9.03
C SER A 7 -4.66 11.32 9.09
N ASP A 8 -4.15 10.19 8.58
CA ASP A 8 -2.72 9.86 8.48
C ASP A 8 -2.08 10.34 7.16
N GLY A 9 -2.83 11.07 6.32
CA GLY A 9 -2.33 11.63 5.07
C GLY A 9 -2.33 10.67 3.87
N LEU A 10 -2.70 9.40 4.08
CA LEU A 10 -2.80 8.40 3.02
C LEU A 10 -4.18 8.43 2.35
N PRO A 11 -4.31 8.08 1.07
CA PRO A 11 -5.61 7.87 0.46
C PRO A 11 -6.35 6.73 1.16
N ALA A 12 -7.68 6.81 1.25
CA ALA A 12 -8.47 5.71 1.83
C ALA A 12 -8.43 4.44 0.97
N THR A 13 -8.37 4.61 -0.36
CA THR A 13 -8.41 3.54 -1.35
C THR A 13 -7.45 3.81 -2.50
N LEU A 14 -6.96 2.76 -3.15
CA LEU A 14 -6.14 2.82 -4.36
C LEU A 14 -6.81 2.02 -5.49
N THR A 15 -6.82 2.57 -6.71
CA THR A 15 -7.20 1.80 -7.90
C THR A 15 -5.96 1.13 -8.48
N TRP A 16 -5.94 -0.19 -8.51
CA TRP A 16 -4.85 -1.00 -9.06
C TRP A 16 -5.45 -2.14 -9.90
N ARG A 17 -4.91 -2.35 -11.11
CA ARG A 17 -5.40 -3.33 -12.10
C ARG A 17 -6.93 -3.29 -12.35
N GLY A 18 -7.50 -2.09 -12.31
CA GLY A 18 -8.94 -1.88 -12.55
C GLY A 18 -9.85 -2.22 -11.36
N GLN A 19 -9.29 -2.62 -10.22
CA GLN A 19 -10.01 -2.86 -8.98
C GLN A 19 -9.68 -1.78 -7.94
N VAL A 20 -10.57 -1.58 -6.97
CA VAL A 20 -10.38 -0.64 -5.87
C VAL A 20 -10.07 -1.42 -4.60
N TYR A 21 -8.95 -1.10 -3.97
CA TYR A 21 -8.49 -1.74 -2.74
C TYR A 21 -8.43 -0.73 -1.61
N ASP A 22 -8.75 -1.16 -0.40
CA ASP A 22 -8.54 -0.38 0.81
C ASP A 22 -7.04 -0.27 1.10
N VAL A 23 -6.57 0.96 1.29
CA VAL A 23 -5.16 1.19 1.59
C VAL A 23 -4.87 0.70 3.02
N PRO A 24 -3.79 -0.06 3.24
CA PRO A 24 -3.42 -0.53 4.57
C PRO A 24 -3.22 0.62 5.58
N ALA A 25 -3.36 0.32 6.86
CA ALA A 25 -3.08 1.30 7.91
C ALA A 25 -1.59 1.66 7.90
N LEU A 26 -1.25 2.91 8.26
CA LEU A 26 0.14 3.37 8.33
C LEU A 26 1.03 2.45 9.20
N PHE A 27 0.48 1.89 10.29
CA PHE A 27 1.20 0.93 11.13
C PHE A 27 1.59 -0.35 10.38
N GLN A 28 0.72 -0.88 9.52
CA GLN A 28 1.01 -2.06 8.72
C GLN A 28 2.10 -1.78 7.67
N LEU A 29 2.03 -0.61 7.01
CA LEU A 29 3.06 -0.19 6.06
C LEU A 29 4.44 -0.08 6.72
N ASN A 30 4.51 0.52 7.91
CA ASN A 30 5.74 0.59 8.70
C ASN A 30 6.26 -0.80 9.09
N ARG A 31 5.36 -1.73 9.40
CA ARG A 31 5.74 -3.10 9.73
C ARG A 31 6.39 -3.79 8.53
N TRP A 32 5.81 -3.72 7.35
CA TRP A 32 6.40 -4.31 6.13
C TRP A 32 7.77 -3.73 5.78
N MET A 33 7.97 -2.41 5.97
CA MET A 33 9.31 -1.81 5.82
C MET A 33 10.36 -2.43 6.76
N MET A 34 9.97 -2.85 7.97
CA MET A 34 10.87 -3.41 8.97
C MET A 34 11.05 -4.92 8.82
N ASP A 35 9.97 -5.62 8.48
CA ASP A 35 9.95 -7.08 8.35
C ASP A 35 10.67 -7.54 7.05
N GLY A 36 10.85 -6.64 6.08
CA GLY A 36 11.54 -6.95 4.82
C GLY A 36 10.67 -7.73 3.84
N GLU A 37 9.35 -7.74 4.05
CA GLU A 37 8.36 -8.35 3.19
C GLU A 37 7.15 -7.41 3.12
N CYS A 38 6.45 -7.37 1.99
CA CYS A 38 5.30 -6.51 1.79
C CYS A 38 4.23 -7.24 0.99
N GLU A 39 2.96 -7.08 1.37
CA GLU A 39 1.86 -7.61 0.56
C GLU A 39 1.61 -6.75 -0.68
N THR A 40 1.09 -7.38 -1.73
CA THR A 40 0.40 -6.72 -2.85
C THR A 40 -1.07 -6.44 -2.45
N PRO A 41 -1.84 -5.66 -3.24
CA PRO A 41 -3.27 -5.50 -3.00
C PRO A 41 -4.09 -6.79 -3.03
N GLU A 42 -3.59 -7.83 -3.70
CA GLU A 42 -4.21 -9.17 -3.76
C GLU A 42 -3.73 -10.11 -2.63
N GLY A 43 -2.86 -9.63 -1.74
CA GLY A 43 -2.38 -10.38 -0.58
C GLY A 43 -1.22 -11.33 -0.86
N GLU A 44 -0.57 -11.22 -2.03
CA GLU A 44 0.68 -11.94 -2.29
C GLU A 44 1.83 -11.27 -1.54
N ILE A 45 2.72 -12.06 -0.93
CA ILE A 45 3.89 -11.53 -0.23
C ILE A 45 5.06 -11.41 -1.22
N VAL A 46 5.59 -10.20 -1.35
CA VAL A 46 6.71 -9.84 -2.23
C VAL A 46 7.75 -9.04 -1.45
N GLU A 47 8.91 -8.80 -2.06
CA GLU A 47 9.91 -7.86 -1.51
C GLU A 47 9.31 -6.44 -1.42
N PRO A 48 9.72 -5.63 -0.44
CA PRO A 48 9.21 -4.27 -0.25
C PRO A 48 9.33 -3.38 -1.50
N ASP A 49 10.42 -3.47 -2.25
CA ASP A 49 10.69 -2.67 -3.44
C ASP A 49 10.12 -3.27 -4.74
N HIS A 50 9.36 -4.37 -4.63
CA HIS A 50 8.66 -4.94 -5.76
C HIS A 50 7.59 -3.96 -6.29
N GLU A 51 7.47 -3.81 -7.61
CA GLU A 51 6.58 -2.81 -8.24
C GLU A 51 5.10 -2.92 -7.84
N ASP A 52 4.66 -4.14 -7.53
CA ASP A 52 3.30 -4.44 -7.10
C ASP A 52 3.09 -4.38 -5.57
N SER A 53 4.15 -4.12 -4.79
CA SER A 53 4.04 -4.02 -3.33
C SER A 53 3.23 -2.79 -2.93
N TRP A 54 2.53 -2.85 -1.79
CA TRP A 54 1.88 -1.67 -1.24
C TRP A 54 2.84 -0.49 -1.02
N LEU A 55 4.11 -0.75 -0.68
CA LEU A 55 5.09 0.29 -0.41
C LEU A 55 5.50 1.02 -1.70
N SER A 56 5.76 0.30 -2.79
CA SER A 56 6.07 0.92 -4.09
C SER A 56 4.85 1.60 -4.71
N LEU A 57 3.67 0.98 -4.62
CA LEU A 57 2.42 1.57 -5.13
C LEU A 57 2.04 2.89 -4.43
N LEU A 58 2.41 3.04 -3.16
CA LEU A 58 2.22 4.26 -2.38
C LEU A 58 3.45 5.19 -2.39
N MET A 59 4.48 4.87 -3.19
CA MET A 59 5.72 5.63 -3.35
C MET A 59 6.52 5.83 -2.06
N PHE A 60 6.53 4.84 -1.18
CA PHE A 60 7.40 4.84 0.01
C PHE A 60 8.85 4.47 -0.32
N ILE A 61 9.06 3.63 -1.34
CA ILE A 61 10.37 3.13 -1.81
C ILE A 61 10.35 2.88 -3.31
#